data_AF-A0A3B9AJF8-F1
#
_entry.id   AF-A0A3B9AJF8-F1
#
_cell.length_a   1.000
_cell.length_b   1.000
_cell.length_c   1.000
_cell.angle_alpha   90.00
_cell.angle_beta   90.00
_cell.angle_gamma   90.00
#
_symmetry.space_group_name_H-M   'P 1'
#
loop_
_entity.id
_entity.type
_entity.pdbx_description
1 polymer ?
#
loop_
_entity_poly.entity_id
_entity_poly.type
_entity_poly.pdbx_seq_one_letter_code
_entity_poly.pdbx_strand_id
1 'polypeptide(L)'
;MQTHVFLIRTLTNLHVGSGDASYGAVDKLVQRDPTSKMPTIHSTSIKGALREYFEEIAGWKHPQHPKKAHEKVEHIFGSAVQDSENAQQGHYHFFSADLLELAVPDESDNPGETFVRITTEDILNQLAEKAELLGGFLPKAGRALIDKAVGATYQYKSKVVPQELMIEKAEELPVIARNQLENGISNNLWYEEIVPRETIFAWIVQSNGHADLEAEFLRKIDQQIIQIGANATVGYGFCHFTKIN
;
A
#
# COMPACT_ATOMS: atom_id res chain seq x y z
N MET A 1 -18.09 2.89 -14.55
CA MET A 1 -16.97 3.09 -13.61
C MET A 1 -15.72 2.58 -14.29
N GLN A 2 -14.62 3.31 -14.21
CA GLN A 2 -13.35 2.85 -14.77
C GLN A 2 -12.49 2.28 -13.66
N THR A 3 -11.83 1.16 -13.93
CA THR A 3 -11.04 0.41 -12.94
C THR A 3 -9.57 0.55 -13.26
N HIS A 4 -8.83 1.12 -12.32
CA HIS A 4 -7.40 1.34 -12.43
C HIS A 4 -6.66 0.50 -11.40
N VAL A 5 -5.57 -0.11 -11.83
CA VAL A 5 -4.72 -0.97 -11.01
C VAL A 5 -3.35 -0.33 -10.88
N PHE A 6 -2.88 -0.27 -9.64
CA PHE A 6 -1.58 0.25 -9.26
C PHE A 6 -0.78 -0.82 -8.53
N LEU A 7 0.53 -0.80 -8.73
CA LEU A 7 1.48 -1.46 -7.86
C LEU A 7 2.00 -0.45 -6.84
N ILE A 8 2.08 -0.85 -5.58
CA ILE A 8 2.62 -0.09 -4.46
C ILE A 8 3.86 -0.82 -3.97
N ARG A 9 5.04 -0.33 -4.36
CA ARG A 9 6.33 -0.88 -3.89
C ARG A 9 6.78 -0.13 -2.65
N THR A 10 7.07 -0.83 -1.57
CA THR A 10 7.64 -0.22 -0.36
C THR A 10 9.11 0.15 -0.62
N LEU A 11 9.47 1.42 -0.48
CA LEU A 11 10.88 1.87 -0.60
C LEU A 11 11.59 1.81 0.76
N THR A 12 10.83 2.05 1.81
CA THR A 12 11.23 1.91 3.21
C THR A 12 10.38 0.83 3.87
N ASN A 13 10.75 0.40 5.07
CA ASN A 13 9.88 -0.47 5.87
C ASN A 13 8.52 0.21 6.06
N LEU A 14 7.46 -0.59 6.05
CA LEU A 14 6.09 -0.13 6.10
C LEU A 14 5.44 -0.69 7.38
N HIS A 15 4.83 0.19 8.17
CA HIS A 15 3.97 -0.20 9.29
C HIS A 15 2.59 0.41 9.09
N VAL A 16 1.66 -0.38 8.56
CA VAL A 16 0.24 -0.01 8.52
C VAL A 16 -0.44 -0.74 9.66
N GLY A 17 -0.62 -0.06 10.79
CA GLY A 17 -1.11 -0.69 12.02
C GLY A 17 -2.54 -1.21 11.89
N SER A 18 -2.82 -2.37 12.47
CA SER A 18 -4.18 -2.95 12.51
C SER A 18 -5.15 -2.12 13.36
N GLY A 19 -4.64 -1.29 14.28
CA GLY A 19 -5.44 -0.49 15.21
C GLY A 19 -5.97 -1.29 16.40
N ASP A 20 -5.76 -2.61 16.41
CA ASP A 20 -6.16 -3.49 17.49
C ASP A 20 -5.11 -3.48 18.60
N ALA A 21 -5.57 -3.46 19.85
CA ALA A 21 -4.72 -3.79 20.98
C ALA A 21 -4.34 -5.28 20.87
N SER A 22 -3.08 -5.55 20.54
CA SER A 22 -2.56 -6.91 20.56
C SER A 22 -2.39 -7.36 22.01
N TYR A 23 -2.97 -8.52 22.36
CA TYR A 23 -2.71 -9.22 23.62
C TYR A 23 -1.53 -10.22 23.48
N GLY A 24 -0.84 -10.22 22.34
CA GLY A 24 0.28 -11.12 22.03
C GLY A 24 1.65 -10.55 22.40
N ALA A 25 2.72 -11.28 22.05
CA ALA A 25 4.10 -10.87 22.31
C ALA A 25 4.57 -9.65 21.48
N VAL A 26 3.83 -9.29 20.44
CA VAL A 26 4.08 -8.12 19.59
C VAL A 26 2.98 -7.10 19.86
N ASP A 27 3.35 -5.91 20.32
CA ASP A 27 2.39 -4.86 20.71
C ASP A 27 1.64 -4.26 19.51
N LYS A 28 2.35 -4.09 18.38
CA LYS A 28 1.82 -3.42 17.19
C LYS A 28 1.98 -4.29 15.95
N LEU A 29 0.88 -4.89 15.53
CA LEU A 29 0.81 -5.74 14.34
C LEU A 29 0.47 -4.92 13.09
N VAL A 30 0.90 -5.42 11.93
CA VAL A 30 0.48 -4.86 10.65
C VAL A 30 -0.91 -5.37 10.26
N GLN A 31 -1.56 -4.64 9.36
CA GLN A 31 -2.85 -5.04 8.78
C GLN A 31 -2.71 -6.34 7.97
N ARG A 32 -3.67 -7.24 8.15
CA ARG A 32 -3.78 -8.51 7.44
C ARG A 32 -5.17 -8.69 6.87
N ASP A 33 -5.25 -9.25 5.67
CA ASP A 33 -6.53 -9.58 5.05
C ASP A 33 -7.23 -10.66 5.90
N PRO A 34 -8.52 -10.47 6.27
CA PRO A 34 -9.20 -11.39 7.18
C PRO A 34 -9.34 -12.81 6.62
N THR A 35 -9.39 -12.97 5.29
CA THR A 35 -9.59 -14.25 4.60
C THR A 35 -8.28 -15.03 4.45
N SER A 36 -7.26 -14.38 3.89
CA SER A 36 -5.98 -15.01 3.53
C SER A 36 -4.92 -14.91 4.62
N LYS A 37 -5.10 -14.03 5.61
CA LYS A 37 -4.11 -13.65 6.64
C LYS A 37 -2.83 -13.02 6.09
N MET A 38 -2.76 -12.80 4.78
CA MET A 38 -1.64 -12.10 4.15
C MET A 38 -1.62 -10.63 4.58
N PRO A 39 -0.44 -10.02 4.75
CA PRO A 39 -0.31 -8.59 4.93
C PRO A 39 -1.11 -7.82 3.88
N THR A 40 -1.78 -6.76 4.27
CA THR A 40 -2.57 -5.92 3.37
C THR A 40 -2.45 -4.47 3.80
N ILE A 41 -2.83 -3.56 2.91
CA ILE A 41 -3.10 -2.17 3.27
C ILE A 41 -4.59 -1.95 3.12
N HIS A 42 -5.31 -1.77 4.23
CA HIS A 42 -6.75 -1.51 4.19
C HIS A 42 -7.06 -0.28 3.34
N SER A 43 -8.20 -0.32 2.65
CA SER A 43 -8.67 0.77 1.80
C SER A 43 -8.74 2.12 2.53
N THR A 44 -9.09 2.12 3.82
CA THR A 44 -9.15 3.32 4.67
C THR A 44 -7.76 3.95 4.87
N SER A 45 -6.72 3.13 5.07
CA SER A 45 -5.33 3.57 5.21
C SER A 45 -4.85 4.25 3.93
N ILE A 46 -5.09 3.62 2.76
CA ILE A 46 -4.71 4.17 1.45
C ILE A 46 -5.50 5.44 1.16
N LYS A 47 -6.81 5.42 1.39
CA LYS A 47 -7.69 6.57 1.15
C LYS A 47 -7.28 7.77 1.99
N GLY A 48 -6.93 7.56 3.27
CA GLY A 48 -6.44 8.62 4.16
C GLY A 48 -5.11 9.19 3.69
N ALA A 49 -4.13 8.33 3.42
CA ALA A 49 -2.80 8.74 2.93
C ALA A 49 -2.89 9.51 1.60
N LEU A 50 -3.69 9.03 0.64
CA LEU A 50 -3.91 9.73 -0.62
C LEU A 50 -4.62 11.06 -0.42
N ARG A 51 -5.64 11.13 0.45
CA ARG A 51 -6.33 12.38 0.75
C ARG A 51 -5.33 13.45 1.23
N GLU A 52 -4.53 13.11 2.23
CA GLU A 52 -3.48 14.00 2.76
C GLU A 52 -2.46 14.37 1.67
N TYR A 53 -2.01 13.40 0.87
CA TYR A 53 -1.11 13.66 -0.25
C TYR A 53 -1.70 14.69 -1.24
N PHE A 54 -2.97 14.57 -1.60
CA PHE A 54 -3.61 15.51 -2.53
C PHE A 54 -3.78 16.90 -1.91
N GLU A 55 -4.22 16.96 -0.66
CA GLU A 55 -4.39 18.20 0.10
C GLU A 55 -3.03 18.91 0.28
N GLU A 56 -1.99 18.21 0.72
CA GLU A 56 -0.73 18.83 1.16
C GLU A 56 0.35 18.93 0.09
N ILE A 57 0.47 17.91 -0.77
CA ILE A 57 1.64 17.73 -1.65
C ILE A 57 1.26 17.91 -3.12
N ALA A 58 0.13 17.35 -3.56
CA ALA A 58 -0.28 17.40 -4.96
C ALA A 58 -0.88 18.76 -5.36
N GLY A 59 -0.90 19.74 -4.46
CA GLY A 59 -1.31 21.11 -4.75
C GLY A 59 -2.83 21.30 -4.86
N TRP A 60 -3.64 20.39 -4.30
CA TRP A 60 -5.08 20.59 -4.16
C TRP A 60 -5.42 21.17 -2.78
N LYS A 61 -4.76 22.28 -2.44
CA LYS A 61 -5.15 23.13 -1.31
C LYS A 61 -6.28 24.05 -1.74
N HIS A 62 -7.23 24.30 -0.84
CA HIS A 62 -8.26 25.29 -1.12
C HIS A 62 -7.62 26.69 -1.23
N PRO A 63 -7.82 27.42 -2.36
CA PRO A 63 -7.03 28.61 -2.70
C PRO A 63 -7.23 29.78 -1.73
N GLN A 64 -8.35 29.82 -1.01
CA GLN A 64 -8.74 30.95 -0.16
C GLN A 64 -8.93 30.57 1.33
N HIS A 65 -8.90 29.28 1.67
CA HIS A 65 -9.26 28.79 3.00
C HIS A 65 -8.38 27.58 3.39
N PRO A 66 -7.26 27.79 4.10
CA PRO A 66 -6.30 26.72 4.38
C PRO A 66 -6.85 25.58 5.27
N LYS A 67 -8.04 25.76 5.86
CA LYS A 67 -8.72 24.74 6.68
C LYS A 67 -9.80 23.95 5.95
N LYS A 68 -10.04 24.25 4.66
CA LYS A 68 -11.02 23.53 3.83
C LYS A 68 -10.30 22.71 2.78
N ALA A 69 -10.86 21.54 2.47
CA ALA A 69 -10.39 20.74 1.35
C ALA A 69 -10.77 21.41 0.03
N HIS A 70 -9.98 21.17 -1.02
CA HIS A 70 -10.33 21.61 -2.37
C HIS A 70 -11.53 20.79 -2.89
N GLU A 71 -12.41 21.37 -3.69
CA GLU A 71 -13.63 20.70 -4.21
C GLU A 71 -13.32 19.35 -4.88
N LYS A 72 -12.23 19.27 -5.64
CA LYS A 72 -11.67 18.02 -6.20
C LYS A 72 -11.41 16.94 -5.15
N VAL A 73 -10.85 17.29 -3.99
CA VAL A 73 -10.60 16.35 -2.89
C VAL A 73 -11.92 15.86 -2.32
N GLU A 74 -12.87 16.76 -2.05
CA GLU A 74 -14.18 16.37 -1.52
C GLU A 74 -14.97 15.50 -2.51
N HIS A 75 -14.88 15.81 -3.81
CA HIS A 75 -15.48 14.98 -4.85
C HIS A 75 -14.92 13.55 -4.84
N ILE A 76 -13.60 13.38 -4.74
CA ILE A 76 -12.97 12.05 -4.79
C ILE A 76 -13.15 11.30 -3.46
N PHE A 77 -12.82 11.94 -2.34
CA PHE A 77 -12.68 11.31 -1.04
C PHE A 77 -13.91 11.44 -0.14
N GLY A 78 -14.81 12.38 -0.43
CA GLY A 78 -15.95 12.77 0.41
C GLY A 78 -15.63 13.96 1.32
N SER A 79 -16.64 14.48 2.01
CA SER A 79 -16.47 15.58 2.97
C SER A 79 -15.69 15.13 4.22
N ALA A 80 -15.17 16.10 4.98
CA ALA A 80 -14.56 15.82 6.27
C ALA A 80 -15.62 15.35 7.29
N VAL A 81 -15.20 14.53 8.26
CA VAL A 81 -16.10 13.95 9.28
C VAL A 81 -16.76 15.01 10.17
N GLN A 82 -16.15 16.19 10.29
CA GLN A 82 -16.66 17.29 11.12
C GLN A 82 -17.84 18.07 10.50
N ASP A 83 -18.10 17.89 9.20
CA ASP A 83 -19.18 18.58 8.48
C ASP A 83 -20.44 17.69 8.37
N SER A 84 -21.04 17.35 9.52
CA SER A 84 -22.17 16.40 9.59
C SER A 84 -23.46 16.90 8.94
N GLU A 85 -23.69 18.22 8.87
CA GLU A 85 -24.90 18.81 8.26
C GLU A 85 -24.87 18.79 6.73
N ASN A 86 -23.69 18.62 6.10
CA ASN A 86 -23.51 18.56 4.64
C ASN A 86 -22.58 17.40 4.22
N ALA A 87 -22.71 16.25 4.88
CA ALA A 87 -21.85 15.11 4.61
C ALA A 87 -22.02 14.60 3.17
N GLN A 88 -20.95 14.66 2.37
CA GLN A 88 -20.93 14.17 0.99
C GLN A 88 -20.10 12.89 0.89
N GLN A 89 -20.69 11.86 0.28
CA GLN A 89 -19.96 10.64 -0.06
C GLN A 89 -19.00 10.91 -1.23
N GLY A 90 -17.76 10.43 -1.10
CA GLY A 90 -16.79 10.46 -2.19
C GLY A 90 -17.23 9.60 -3.37
N HIS A 91 -16.85 10.02 -4.57
CA HIS A 91 -17.25 9.39 -5.82
C HIS A 91 -16.33 8.25 -6.29
N TYR A 92 -15.18 8.10 -5.65
CA TYR A 92 -14.20 7.06 -5.96
C TYR A 92 -14.29 5.92 -4.95
N HIS A 93 -14.12 4.68 -5.44
CA HIS A 93 -14.11 3.49 -4.62
C HIS A 93 -12.67 3.01 -4.47
N PHE A 94 -12.21 3.00 -3.22
CA PHE A 94 -10.87 2.56 -2.83
C PHE A 94 -10.98 1.12 -2.33
N PHE A 95 -10.27 0.20 -2.97
CA PHE A 95 -10.13 -1.17 -2.48
C PHE A 95 -8.90 -1.29 -1.59
N SER A 96 -8.81 -2.36 -0.80
CA SER A 96 -7.57 -2.70 -0.09
C SER A 96 -6.47 -3.01 -1.11
N ALA A 97 -5.22 -2.77 -0.73
CA ALA A 97 -4.08 -3.24 -1.49
C ALA A 97 -3.68 -4.64 -1.01
N ASP A 98 -3.78 -5.61 -1.90
CA ASP A 98 -3.49 -7.01 -1.62
C ASP A 98 -2.00 -7.26 -1.82
N LEU A 99 -1.38 -8.11 -0.99
CA LEU A 99 0.01 -8.50 -1.16
C LEU A 99 0.20 -9.21 -2.51
N LEU A 100 1.12 -8.72 -3.33
CA LEU A 100 1.47 -9.31 -4.62
C LEU A 100 2.81 -10.05 -4.54
N GLU A 101 3.82 -9.41 -3.96
CA GLU A 101 5.16 -10.00 -3.79
C GLU A 101 5.74 -9.60 -2.43
N LEU A 102 6.21 -10.57 -1.66
CA LEU A 102 6.86 -10.33 -0.37
C LEU A 102 8.38 -10.31 -0.54
N ALA A 103 9.05 -9.26 -0.07
CA ALA A 103 10.51 -9.25 -0.01
C ALA A 103 11.01 -10.03 1.20
N VAL A 104 11.89 -11.00 0.96
CA VAL A 104 12.51 -11.84 1.98
C VAL A 104 14.03 -11.85 1.77
N PRO A 105 14.85 -12.00 2.84
CA PRO A 105 16.29 -12.19 2.68
C PRO A 105 16.60 -13.33 1.70
N ASP A 106 17.59 -13.13 0.84
CA ASP A 106 18.08 -14.22 0.01
C ASP A 106 18.97 -15.10 0.90
N GLU A 107 18.50 -16.30 1.19
CA GLU A 107 19.22 -17.30 1.99
C GLU A 107 20.20 -18.11 1.12
N SER A 108 20.32 -17.81 -0.18
CA SER A 108 21.31 -18.43 -1.05
C SER A 108 22.68 -17.75 -0.95
N ASP A 109 23.76 -18.52 -1.17
CA ASP A 109 25.14 -18.02 -1.22
C ASP A 109 25.43 -17.20 -2.50
N ASN A 110 24.46 -16.45 -3.03
CA ASN A 110 24.63 -15.61 -4.21
C ASN A 110 25.12 -14.21 -3.81
N PRO A 111 26.39 -13.84 -4.07
CA PRO A 111 26.94 -12.57 -3.63
C PRO A 111 26.34 -11.33 -4.33
N GLY A 112 25.50 -11.51 -5.36
CA GLY A 112 24.90 -10.42 -6.13
C GLY A 112 23.50 -9.98 -5.66
N GLU A 113 22.83 -10.76 -4.82
CA GLU A 113 21.44 -10.52 -4.40
C GLU A 113 21.34 -10.58 -2.87
N THR A 114 20.79 -9.55 -2.23
CA THR A 114 20.65 -9.49 -0.75
C THR A 114 19.24 -9.85 -0.27
N PHE A 115 18.29 -9.87 -1.20
CA PHE A 115 16.90 -10.22 -0.96
C PHE A 115 16.31 -10.75 -2.27
N VAL A 116 15.26 -11.55 -2.14
CA VAL A 116 14.42 -11.99 -3.26
C VAL A 116 12.97 -11.60 -2.96
N ARG A 117 12.19 -11.36 -4.02
CA ARG A 117 10.74 -11.25 -3.89
C ARG A 117 10.10 -12.59 -4.15
N ILE A 118 9.25 -13.04 -3.24
CA ILE A 118 8.50 -14.29 -3.39
C ILE A 118 7.03 -14.01 -3.68
N THR A 119 6.42 -14.87 -4.50
CA THR A 119 4.99 -14.83 -4.82
C THR A 119 4.50 -16.23 -5.18
N THR A 120 3.21 -16.38 -5.47
CA THR A 120 2.61 -17.62 -5.97
C THR A 120 1.88 -17.34 -7.28
N GLU A 121 1.72 -18.36 -8.13
CA GLU A 121 0.88 -18.22 -9.34
C GLU A 121 -0.58 -17.86 -8.99
N ASP A 122 -1.07 -18.35 -7.85
CA ASP A 122 -2.43 -18.06 -7.36
C ASP A 122 -2.62 -16.57 -7.05
N ILE A 123 -1.70 -15.94 -6.32
CA ILE A 123 -1.76 -14.49 -6.02
C ILE A 123 -1.77 -13.65 -7.31
N LEU A 124 -0.92 -14.02 -8.28
CA LEU A 124 -0.83 -13.32 -9.56
C LEU A 124 -2.13 -13.46 -10.37
N ASN A 125 -2.71 -14.66 -10.40
CA ASN A 125 -3.97 -14.94 -11.10
C ASN A 125 -5.16 -14.25 -10.42
N GLN A 126 -5.20 -14.23 -9.09
CA GLN A 126 -6.24 -13.55 -8.31
C GLN A 126 -6.29 -12.05 -8.59
N LEU A 127 -5.14 -11.38 -8.75
CA LEU A 127 -5.11 -9.97 -9.14
C LEU A 127 -5.77 -9.75 -10.51
N ALA A 128 -5.40 -10.56 -11.51
CA ALA A 128 -5.95 -10.44 -12.86
C ALA A 128 -7.47 -10.71 -12.86
N GLU A 129 -7.91 -11.78 -12.20
CA GLU A 129 -9.32 -12.12 -12.04
C GLU A 129 -10.09 -11.02 -11.30
N LYS A 130 -9.57 -10.51 -10.19
CA LYS A 130 -10.19 -9.42 -9.43
C LYS A 130 -10.33 -8.15 -10.27
N ALA A 131 -9.32 -7.79 -11.04
CA ALA A 131 -9.38 -6.63 -11.93
C ALA A 131 -10.42 -6.82 -13.06
N GLU A 132 -10.47 -8.01 -13.68
CA GLU A 132 -11.49 -8.35 -14.70
C GLU A 132 -12.91 -8.30 -14.13
N LEU A 133 -13.16 -8.90 -12.97
CA LEU A 133 -14.46 -8.93 -12.31
C LEU A 133 -14.93 -7.52 -11.89
N LEU A 134 -14.00 -6.64 -11.58
CA LEU A 134 -14.28 -5.22 -11.30
C LEU A 134 -14.38 -4.38 -12.58
N GLY A 135 -14.42 -4.97 -13.78
CA GLY A 135 -14.59 -4.25 -15.04
C GLY A 135 -13.34 -3.51 -15.52
N GLY A 136 -12.17 -3.82 -14.94
CA GLY A 136 -10.87 -3.47 -15.50
C GLY A 136 -10.41 -4.53 -16.50
N PHE A 137 -9.32 -4.25 -17.20
CA PHE A 137 -8.64 -5.24 -18.02
C PHE A 137 -7.19 -5.36 -17.58
N LEU A 138 -6.81 -6.57 -17.16
CA LEU A 138 -5.44 -6.99 -16.96
C LEU A 138 -5.28 -8.33 -17.70
N PRO A 139 -4.40 -8.47 -18.69
CA PRO A 139 -4.19 -9.74 -19.36
C PRO A 139 -3.86 -10.84 -18.35
N LYS A 140 -4.49 -12.03 -18.46
CA LYS A 140 -4.18 -13.20 -17.61
C LYS A 140 -2.74 -13.71 -17.76
N ALA A 141 -2.06 -13.39 -18.86
CA ALA A 141 -0.60 -13.47 -18.96
C ALA A 141 0.11 -12.35 -18.15
N GLY A 142 -0.50 -11.91 -17.05
CA GLY A 142 -0.25 -10.67 -16.32
C GLY A 142 1.09 -10.67 -15.61
N ARG A 143 1.72 -11.83 -15.43
CA ARG A 143 3.12 -11.96 -15.03
C ARG A 143 4.01 -11.06 -15.88
N ALA A 144 3.87 -11.06 -17.21
CA ALA A 144 4.72 -10.25 -18.08
C ALA A 144 4.46 -8.74 -17.95
N LEU A 145 3.23 -8.34 -17.62
CA LEU A 145 2.87 -6.93 -17.39
C LEU A 145 3.38 -6.46 -16.02
N ILE A 146 3.23 -7.29 -14.99
CA ILE A 146 3.79 -7.10 -13.66
C ILE A 146 5.32 -7.08 -13.77
N ASP A 147 5.95 -8.06 -14.40
CA ASP A 147 7.40 -8.12 -14.66
C ASP A 147 7.88 -6.93 -15.50
N LYS A 148 7.06 -6.38 -16.40
CA LYS A 148 7.43 -5.16 -17.14
C LYS A 148 7.31 -3.91 -16.24
N ALA A 149 6.26 -3.82 -15.43
CA ALA A 149 6.04 -2.70 -14.50
C ALA A 149 7.03 -2.72 -13.32
N VAL A 150 7.40 -3.91 -12.86
CA VAL A 150 8.28 -4.18 -11.71
C VAL A 150 9.73 -4.40 -12.15
N GLY A 151 9.95 -5.16 -13.21
CA GLY A 151 11.25 -5.70 -13.65
C GLY A 151 11.91 -5.02 -14.86
N ALA A 152 11.23 -4.15 -15.64
CA ALA A 152 11.94 -3.34 -16.64
C ALA A 152 12.74 -2.19 -16.02
N THR A 153 12.36 -1.76 -14.80
CA THR A 153 12.98 -0.63 -14.10
C THR A 153 14.01 -1.08 -13.04
N TYR A 154 13.93 -2.33 -12.55
CA TYR A 154 14.77 -2.81 -11.46
C TYR A 154 15.18 -4.28 -11.68
N GLN A 155 16.48 -4.57 -11.70
CA GLN A 155 17.09 -5.86 -12.07
C GLN A 155 16.79 -7.05 -11.12
N TYR A 156 15.85 -6.93 -10.19
CA TYR A 156 15.56 -7.95 -9.18
C TYR A 156 14.47 -8.93 -9.64
N LYS A 157 14.74 -10.24 -9.54
CA LYS A 157 13.82 -11.28 -9.99
C LYS A 157 12.80 -11.65 -8.90
N SER A 158 11.55 -11.81 -9.31
CA SER A 158 10.49 -12.43 -8.52
C SER A 158 10.55 -13.95 -8.63
N LYS A 159 10.50 -14.65 -7.51
CA LYS A 159 10.55 -16.11 -7.40
C LYS A 159 9.16 -16.63 -7.05
N VAL A 160 8.61 -17.46 -7.93
CA VAL A 160 7.40 -18.22 -7.60
C VAL A 160 7.76 -19.36 -6.67
N VAL A 161 7.06 -19.45 -5.56
CA VAL A 161 7.26 -20.44 -4.49
C VAL A 161 5.98 -21.23 -4.23
N PRO A 162 6.07 -22.39 -3.54
CA PRO A 162 4.89 -23.08 -3.02
C PRO A 162 4.07 -22.19 -2.08
N GLN A 163 2.77 -22.43 -2.03
CA GLN A 163 1.84 -21.61 -1.24
C GLN A 163 2.16 -21.65 0.25
N GLU A 164 2.62 -22.79 0.76
CA GLU A 164 2.97 -22.99 2.17
C GLU A 164 4.12 -22.08 2.58
N LEU A 165 5.16 -21.96 1.75
CA LEU A 165 6.30 -21.07 2.01
C LEU A 165 5.89 -19.59 1.97
N MET A 166 4.97 -19.23 1.07
CA MET A 166 4.44 -17.86 1.01
C MET A 166 3.67 -17.51 2.29
N ILE A 167 2.82 -18.42 2.79
CA ILE A 167 2.06 -18.23 4.03
C ILE A 167 3.00 -18.11 5.22
N GLU A 168 3.95 -19.04 5.36
CA GLU A 168 4.95 -19.05 6.44
C GLU A 168 5.69 -17.71 6.51
N LYS A 169 6.29 -17.27 5.40
CA LYS A 169 7.05 -16.00 5.36
C LYS A 169 6.16 -14.78 5.57
N ALA A 170 4.89 -14.84 5.15
CA ALA A 170 3.93 -13.77 5.38
C ALA A 170 3.46 -13.69 6.84
N GLU A 171 3.47 -14.79 7.59
CA GLU A 171 3.20 -14.83 9.04
C GLU A 171 4.42 -14.39 9.87
N GLU A 172 5.63 -14.67 9.39
CA GLU A 172 6.90 -14.34 10.05
C GLU A 172 7.50 -12.99 9.62
N LEU A 173 6.67 -11.95 9.57
CA LEU A 173 7.19 -10.62 9.27
C LEU A 173 8.18 -10.13 10.34
N PRO A 174 9.21 -9.34 9.97
CA PRO A 174 10.17 -8.86 10.94
C PRO A 174 9.51 -8.03 12.04
N VAL A 175 9.95 -8.27 13.28
CA VAL A 175 9.53 -7.51 14.46
C VAL A 175 10.71 -6.71 14.98
N ILE A 176 10.52 -5.41 15.17
CA ILE A 176 11.54 -4.48 15.64
C ILE A 176 11.20 -4.06 17.06
N ALA A 177 12.16 -4.23 17.97
CA ALA A 177 12.09 -3.67 19.31
C ALA A 177 12.39 -2.16 19.26
N ARG A 178 11.54 -1.34 19.90
CA ARG A 178 11.70 0.11 20.00
C ARG A 178 11.66 0.53 21.46
N ASN A 179 12.51 1.49 21.81
CA ASN A 179 12.66 1.92 23.20
C ASN A 179 12.60 3.45 23.31
N GLN A 180 11.88 3.93 24.32
CA GLN A 180 11.92 5.29 24.79
C GLN A 180 12.87 5.36 25.99
N LEU A 181 13.91 6.18 25.88
CA LEU A 181 14.88 6.38 26.95
C LEU A 181 14.61 7.68 27.72
N GLU A 182 14.82 7.65 29.02
CA GLU A 182 14.90 8.83 29.89
C GLU A 182 16.26 8.83 30.59
N ASN A 183 17.11 9.83 30.28
CA ASN A 183 18.49 9.93 30.79
C ASN A 183 19.35 8.67 30.53
N GLY A 184 19.13 8.00 29.39
CA GLY A 184 19.82 6.75 29.02
C GLY A 184 19.24 5.49 29.68
N ILE A 185 18.18 5.61 30.46
CA ILE A 185 17.48 4.48 31.10
C ILE A 185 16.24 4.14 30.28
N SER A 186 16.02 2.84 30.06
CA SER A 186 14.83 2.33 29.39
C SER A 186 13.57 2.69 30.18
N ASN A 187 12.67 3.48 29.56
CA ASN A 187 11.39 3.85 30.16
C ASN A 187 10.22 3.07 29.53
N ASN A 188 10.24 2.86 28.22
CA ASN A 188 9.16 2.15 27.52
C ASN A 188 9.70 1.36 26.32
N LEU A 189 9.65 0.03 26.41
CA LEU A 189 10.07 -0.91 25.36
C LEU A 189 8.81 -1.55 24.75
N TRP A 190 8.69 -1.52 23.43
CA TRP A 190 7.61 -2.19 22.70
C TRP A 190 8.13 -2.85 21.42
N TYR A 191 7.36 -3.79 20.88
CA TYR A 191 7.65 -4.53 19.66
C TYR A 191 6.66 -4.16 18.55
N GLU A 192 7.19 -3.92 17.36
CA GLU A 192 6.43 -3.48 16.21
C GLU A 192 6.75 -4.37 15.00
N GLU A 193 5.73 -5.04 14.47
CA GLU A 193 5.81 -5.79 13.22
C GLU A 193 5.90 -4.83 12.04
N ILE A 194 6.70 -5.18 11.03
CA ILE A 194 6.87 -4.37 9.82
C ILE A 194 6.74 -5.21 8.57
N VAL A 195 6.23 -4.59 7.51
CA VAL A 195 6.39 -5.11 6.16
C VAL A 195 7.76 -4.64 5.63
N PRO A 196 8.64 -5.55 5.18
CA PRO A 196 9.95 -5.18 4.64
C PRO A 196 9.84 -4.22 3.46
N ARG A 197 10.83 -3.33 3.32
CA ARG A 197 11.07 -2.61 2.06
C ARG A 197 11.19 -3.61 0.91
N GLU A 198 10.91 -3.14 -0.29
CA GLU A 198 10.86 -3.91 -1.54
C GLU A 198 9.63 -4.81 -1.73
N THR A 199 8.77 -4.93 -0.73
CA THR A 199 7.46 -5.63 -0.85
C THR A 199 6.54 -4.88 -1.82
N ILE A 200 5.75 -5.61 -2.59
CA ILE A 200 4.82 -5.05 -3.58
C ILE A 200 3.39 -5.45 -3.22
N PHE A 201 2.51 -4.45 -3.14
CA PHE A 201 1.07 -4.63 -3.07
C PHE A 201 0.41 -4.23 -4.39
N ALA A 202 -0.72 -4.84 -4.71
CA ALA A 202 -1.57 -4.44 -5.82
C ALA A 202 -2.82 -3.74 -5.30
N TRP A 203 -3.07 -2.54 -5.77
CA TRP A 203 -4.17 -1.68 -5.34
C TRP A 203 -5.10 -1.38 -6.51
N ILE A 204 -6.41 -1.47 -6.27
CA ILE A 204 -7.44 -1.13 -7.24
C ILE A 204 -8.20 0.11 -6.77
N VAL A 205 -8.47 1.01 -7.72
CA VAL A 205 -9.36 2.16 -7.53
C VAL A 205 -10.34 2.25 -8.68
N GLN A 206 -11.60 2.54 -8.35
CA GLN A 206 -12.64 2.80 -9.35
C GLN A 206 -13.10 4.26 -9.30
N SER A 207 -13.13 4.88 -10.48
CA SER A 207 -13.65 6.22 -10.71
C SER A 207 -15.04 6.16 -11.37
N ASN A 208 -15.83 7.22 -11.20
CA ASN A 208 -17.20 7.31 -11.72
C ASN A 208 -17.37 8.21 -12.96
N GLY A 209 -16.28 8.59 -13.66
CA GLY A 209 -16.36 9.07 -15.05
C GLY A 209 -16.26 10.59 -15.30
N HIS A 210 -15.79 11.40 -14.35
CA HIS A 210 -15.30 12.75 -14.69
C HIS A 210 -13.90 12.65 -15.33
N ALA A 211 -13.86 12.52 -16.67
CA ALA A 211 -12.65 12.18 -17.42
C ALA A 211 -11.43 13.07 -17.10
N ASP A 212 -11.60 14.40 -17.02
CA ASP A 212 -10.49 15.32 -16.73
C ASP A 212 -9.96 15.18 -15.31
N LEU A 213 -10.85 15.06 -14.32
CA LEU A 213 -10.48 14.90 -12.92
C LEU A 213 -9.83 13.53 -12.68
N GLU A 214 -10.36 12.50 -13.33
CA GLU A 214 -9.79 11.16 -13.32
C GLU A 214 -8.38 11.15 -13.92
N ALA A 215 -8.20 11.73 -15.10
CA ALA A 215 -6.88 11.84 -15.73
C ALA A 215 -5.88 12.61 -14.85
N GLU A 216 -6.33 13.70 -14.21
CA GLU A 216 -5.49 14.46 -13.28
C GLU A 216 -5.14 13.66 -12.01
N PHE A 217 -6.11 12.97 -11.42
CA PHE A 217 -5.92 12.10 -10.25
C PHE A 217 -4.90 11.01 -10.54
N LEU A 218 -5.07 10.27 -11.64
CA LEU A 218 -4.17 9.19 -12.04
C LEU A 218 -2.75 9.70 -12.29
N ARG A 219 -2.61 10.81 -13.01
CA ARG A 219 -1.31 11.44 -13.30
C ARG A 219 -0.59 11.93 -12.03
N LYS A 220 -1.33 12.34 -11.01
CA LYS A 220 -0.76 12.80 -9.73
C LYS A 220 -0.36 11.65 -8.81
N ILE A 221 -0.70 10.40 -9.13
CA ILE A 221 -0.30 9.22 -8.33
C ILE A 221 0.76 8.40 -9.07
N ASP A 222 0.62 8.24 -10.38
CA ASP A 222 1.53 7.39 -11.16
C ASP A 222 2.98 7.90 -11.08
N GLN A 223 3.89 6.96 -10.82
CA GLN A 223 5.32 7.19 -10.60
C GLN A 223 5.65 8.12 -9.42
N GLN A 224 4.72 8.32 -8.48
CA GLN A 224 4.95 9.14 -7.30
C GLN A 224 5.34 8.31 -6.09
N ILE A 225 6.10 8.93 -5.20
CA ILE A 225 6.40 8.40 -3.86
C ILE A 225 5.42 9.04 -2.88
N ILE A 226 4.64 8.21 -2.19
CA ILE A 226 3.60 8.62 -1.25
C ILE A 226 3.85 7.89 0.07
N GLN A 227 3.71 8.62 1.19
CA GLN A 227 3.83 8.04 2.53
C GLN A 227 2.51 7.36 2.93
N ILE A 228 2.59 6.11 3.40
CA ILE A 228 1.45 5.31 3.88
C ILE A 228 1.78 4.73 5.25
N GLY A 229 0.80 4.70 6.15
CA GLY A 229 0.95 4.08 7.46
C GLY A 229 1.64 5.00 8.48
N ALA A 230 2.08 4.42 9.59
CA ALA A 230 2.66 5.18 10.70
C ALA A 230 4.17 5.39 10.53
N ASN A 231 4.79 6.00 11.55
CA ASN A 231 6.25 6.14 11.65
C ASN A 231 6.90 6.97 10.53
N ALA A 232 6.14 7.88 9.89
CA ALA A 232 6.63 8.78 8.84
C ALA A 232 7.90 9.56 9.25
N THR A 233 7.91 10.11 10.47
CA THR A 233 9.02 10.95 10.98
C THR A 233 10.29 10.16 11.29
N VAL A 234 10.22 8.82 11.32
CA VAL A 234 11.37 7.93 11.44
C VAL A 234 11.65 7.18 10.13
N GLY A 235 11.10 7.67 9.01
CA GLY A 235 11.43 7.21 7.67
C GLY A 235 10.66 5.98 7.20
N TYR A 236 9.52 5.65 7.80
CA TYR A 236 8.71 4.48 7.39
C TYR A 236 7.59 4.89 6.44
N GLY A 237 7.15 3.93 5.65
CA GLY A 237 5.94 4.05 4.84
C GLY A 237 6.09 4.76 3.50
N PHE A 238 7.31 5.10 3.04
CA PHE A 238 7.47 5.64 1.69
C PHE A 238 7.27 4.54 0.65
N CYS A 239 6.26 4.71 -0.20
CA CYS A 239 5.87 3.74 -1.22
C CYS A 239 5.85 4.38 -2.62
N HIS A 240 6.37 3.67 -3.61
CA HIS A 240 6.32 4.07 -5.02
C HIS A 240 5.09 3.48 -5.69
N PHE A 241 4.27 4.33 -6.30
CA PHE A 241 3.04 3.94 -7.00
C PHE A 241 3.28 3.83 -8.50
N THR A 242 2.77 2.78 -9.14
CA THR A 242 2.91 2.57 -10.59
C THR A 242 1.61 2.04 -11.17
N LYS A 243 0.99 2.79 -12.08
CA LYS A 243 -0.22 2.34 -12.79
C LYS A 243 0.14 1.28 -13.84
N ILE A 244 -0.68 0.23 -13.94
CA ILE A 244 -0.37 -0.90 -14.83
C ILE A 244 -1.43 -1.25 -15.89
N ASN A 245 -2.62 -0.65 -15.86
CA ASN A 245 -3.66 -0.85 -16.87
C ASN A 245 -4.27 0.46 -17.37
#